data_AF-A0A9X2B6D7-F1
#
_entry.id   AF-A0A9X2B6D7-F1
#
_cell.length_a   1.000
_cell.length_b   1.000
_cell.length_c   1.000
_cell.angle_alpha   90.00
_cell.angle_beta   90.00
_cell.angle_gamma   90.00
#
_symmetry.space_group_name_H-M   'P 1'
#
loop_
_entity.id
_entity.type
_entity.pdbx_description
1 polymer ?
#
loop_
_entity_poly.entity_id
_entity_poly.type
_entity_poly.pdbx_seq_one_letter_code
_entity_poly.pdbx_strand_id
1 'polypeptide(L)'
;MDNYSLFVDTAGHKANFDSASFTGLMNQVKSMYDDHIVTMDFRNKAYFRTIHINSPWDYLVSSKEYGENMKFYMKPHAQDTTAGGYFRPYKSISMNSNSKVKAEAWDFIKFMMSGEIETPPTKAGFPINKKAFAKKIQQLKDEGTVKAYEEGPLHGMAIKVDQAKLDQLESLVEGAIHQVEYKSAKVQEMIVKESKAFFAGQKSADDVARLIQNKVTTYLNEQ
;
A
#
# COMPACT_ATOMS: atom_id res chain seq x y z
N MET A 1 -4.91 1.92 6.28
CA MET A 1 -4.49 3.31 6.48
C MET A 1 -3.02 3.49 6.14
N ASP A 2 -2.75 4.44 5.25
CA ASP A 2 -1.39 4.85 4.93
C ASP A 2 -0.85 5.78 6.02
N ASN A 3 0.47 5.83 6.19
CA ASN A 3 1.15 6.67 7.19
C ASN A 3 0.62 6.44 8.63
N TYR A 4 0.10 5.24 8.92
CA TYR A 4 -0.51 4.95 10.22
C TYR A 4 0.47 5.19 11.37
N SER A 5 1.72 4.74 11.23
CA SER A 5 2.79 4.93 12.22
C SER A 5 3.23 6.39 12.41
N LEU A 6 2.93 7.28 11.45
CA LEU A 6 3.20 8.72 11.60
C LEU A 6 2.16 9.38 12.53
N PHE A 7 0.94 8.85 12.55
CA PHE A 7 -0.18 9.45 13.27
C PHE A 7 -0.61 8.67 14.51
N VAL A 8 -0.19 7.42 14.66
CA VAL A 8 -0.55 6.55 15.77
C VAL A 8 0.66 5.79 16.28
N ASP A 9 0.97 5.99 17.54
CA ASP A 9 1.83 5.15 18.34
C ASP A 9 0.95 4.28 19.25
N THR A 10 0.71 3.05 18.81
CA THR A 10 -0.10 2.08 19.57
C THR A 10 0.55 1.70 20.89
N ALA A 11 1.88 1.61 20.97
CA ALA A 11 2.58 1.18 22.17
C ALA A 11 2.63 2.28 23.24
N GLY A 12 2.79 3.54 22.79
CA GLY A 12 2.74 4.71 23.66
C GLY A 12 1.32 5.25 23.90
N HIS A 13 0.29 4.67 23.27
CA HIS A 13 -1.09 5.16 23.28
C HIS A 13 -1.22 6.64 22.86
N LYS A 14 -0.46 7.05 21.84
CA LYS A 14 -0.44 8.45 21.35
C LYS A 14 -0.98 8.56 19.94
N ALA A 15 -1.75 9.62 19.70
CA ALA A 15 -2.18 10.04 18.39
C ALA A 15 -1.52 11.39 18.02
N ASN A 16 -1.39 11.68 16.72
CA ASN A 16 -0.73 12.90 16.20
C ASN A 16 -1.49 13.51 15.00
N PHE A 17 -2.82 13.47 15.04
CA PHE A 17 -3.71 13.95 13.98
C PHE A 17 -3.89 15.47 13.98
N ASP A 18 -3.61 16.17 15.08
CA ASP A 18 -3.59 17.64 15.14
C ASP A 18 -2.29 18.26 14.61
N SER A 19 -1.41 17.45 14.03
CA SER A 19 -0.18 17.90 13.40
C SER A 19 -0.39 18.62 12.07
N ALA A 20 0.55 19.51 11.72
CA ALA A 20 0.60 20.17 10.42
C ALA A 20 0.70 19.17 9.25
N SER A 21 1.33 18.02 9.48
CA SER A 21 1.40 16.94 8.48
C SER A 21 0.04 16.37 8.12
N PHE A 22 -0.85 16.18 9.11
CA PHE A 22 -2.19 15.67 8.87
C PHE A 22 -3.08 16.72 8.19
N THR A 23 -3.13 17.94 8.71
CA THR A 23 -3.93 19.02 8.13
C THR A 23 -3.43 19.42 6.75
N GLY A 24 -2.11 19.43 6.53
CA GLY A 24 -1.48 19.63 5.24
C GLY A 24 -1.90 18.57 4.21
N LEU A 25 -1.93 17.29 4.60
CA LEU A 25 -2.41 16.22 3.73
C LEU A 25 -3.90 16.37 3.39
N MET A 26 -4.75 16.72 4.37
CA MET A 26 -6.17 16.98 4.12
C MET A 26 -6.37 18.09 3.08
N ASN A 27 -5.67 19.20 3.25
CA ASN A 27 -5.72 20.33 2.32
C ASN A 27 -5.20 19.96 0.92
N GLN A 28 -4.09 19.22 0.85
CA GLN A 28 -3.56 18.73 -0.43
C GLN A 28 -4.59 17.87 -1.17
N VAL A 29 -5.18 16.89 -0.48
CA VAL A 29 -6.20 16.02 -1.09
C VAL A 29 -7.41 16.84 -1.53
N LYS A 30 -7.87 17.81 -0.73
CA LYS A 30 -8.99 18.67 -1.11
C LYS A 30 -8.69 19.47 -2.38
N SER A 31 -7.52 20.11 -2.47
CA SER A 31 -7.10 20.84 -3.68
C SER A 31 -7.13 19.93 -4.91
N MET A 32 -6.60 18.70 -4.80
CA MET A 32 -6.60 17.77 -5.93
C MET A 32 -8.02 17.39 -6.40
N TYR A 33 -9.01 17.36 -5.50
CA TYR A 33 -10.41 17.14 -5.89
C TYR A 33 -11.04 18.40 -6.49
N ASP A 34 -10.82 19.56 -5.87
CA ASP A 34 -11.32 20.85 -6.34
C ASP A 34 -10.77 21.18 -7.74
N ASP A 35 -9.51 20.82 -8.02
CA ASP A 35 -8.80 21.02 -9.28
C ASP A 35 -9.04 19.88 -10.30
N HIS A 36 -9.91 18.91 -9.98
CA HIS A 36 -10.24 17.74 -10.81
C HIS A 36 -9.04 16.87 -11.22
N ILE A 37 -7.97 16.87 -10.42
CA ILE A 37 -6.78 16.02 -10.61
C ILE A 37 -7.11 14.56 -10.24
N VAL A 38 -7.89 14.37 -9.18
CA VAL A 38 -8.39 13.06 -8.71
C VAL A 38 -9.90 13.04 -8.64
N THR A 39 -10.51 11.85 -8.78
CA THR A 39 -11.96 11.67 -8.68
C THR A 39 -12.31 10.34 -8.03
N MET A 40 -13.44 10.30 -7.32
CA MET A 40 -14.05 9.06 -6.82
C MET A 40 -14.97 8.40 -7.86
N ASP A 41 -15.30 9.11 -8.96
CA ASP A 41 -16.12 8.53 -10.03
C ASP A 41 -15.25 7.64 -10.91
N PHE A 42 -15.33 6.33 -10.64
CA PHE A 42 -14.63 5.29 -11.37
C PHE A 42 -14.94 5.28 -12.88
N ARG A 43 -16.10 5.85 -13.29
CA ARG A 43 -16.55 5.93 -14.69
C ARG A 43 -15.94 7.11 -15.43
N ASN A 44 -15.42 8.11 -14.72
CA ASN A 44 -14.79 9.27 -15.32
C ASN A 44 -13.30 9.03 -15.63
N LYS A 45 -12.78 9.72 -16.64
CA LYS A 45 -11.35 9.67 -17.00
C LYS A 45 -10.55 10.52 -16.00
N ALA A 46 -10.06 9.88 -14.95
CA ALA A 46 -9.12 10.49 -14.02
C ALA A 46 -7.70 10.48 -14.62
N TYR A 47 -6.90 11.52 -14.37
CA TYR A 47 -5.47 11.53 -14.71
C TYR A 47 -4.69 10.50 -13.89
N PHE A 48 -5.13 10.25 -12.65
CA PHE A 48 -4.54 9.29 -11.73
C PHE A 48 -5.55 8.23 -11.31
N ARG A 49 -5.10 6.97 -11.23
CA ARG A 49 -5.86 5.87 -10.64
C ARG A 49 -5.00 5.16 -9.60
N THR A 50 -5.62 4.78 -8.49
CA THR A 50 -4.97 3.89 -7.53
C THR A 50 -4.99 2.48 -8.10
N ILE A 51 -3.82 1.85 -8.15
CA ILE A 51 -3.64 0.47 -8.60
C ILE A 51 -2.95 -0.32 -7.50
N HIS A 52 -3.41 -1.56 -7.32
CA HIS A 52 -2.80 -2.49 -6.38
C HIS A 52 -2.10 -3.59 -7.17
N ILE A 53 -0.77 -3.60 -7.12
CA ILE A 53 0.04 -4.62 -7.78
C ILE A 53 0.20 -5.79 -6.82
N ASN A 54 -0.31 -6.96 -7.20
CA ASN A 54 -0.36 -8.15 -6.35
C ASN A 54 0.80 -9.13 -6.61
N SER A 55 1.44 -9.08 -7.77
CA SER A 55 2.56 -9.94 -8.14
C SER A 55 3.36 -9.36 -9.32
N PRO A 56 4.54 -9.90 -9.64
CA PRO A 56 5.28 -9.50 -10.83
C PRO A 56 4.54 -9.75 -12.15
N TRP A 57 3.75 -10.82 -12.22
CA TRP A 57 2.89 -11.08 -13.37
C TRP A 57 1.75 -10.05 -13.46
N ASP A 58 1.11 -9.72 -12.32
CA ASP A 58 0.01 -8.75 -12.26
C ASP A 58 0.47 -7.35 -12.68
N TYR A 59 1.71 -6.98 -12.35
CA TYR A 59 2.32 -5.74 -12.82
C TYR A 59 2.34 -5.63 -14.35
N LEU A 60 2.73 -6.69 -15.06
CA LEU A 60 2.77 -6.70 -16.53
C LEU A 60 1.38 -6.62 -17.13
N VAL A 61 0.43 -7.38 -16.57
CA VAL A 61 -0.97 -7.40 -17.01
C VAL A 61 -1.63 -6.04 -16.78
N SER A 62 -1.56 -5.51 -15.57
CA SER A 62 -2.09 -4.19 -15.20
C SER A 62 -1.48 -3.08 -16.07
N SER A 63 -0.17 -3.13 -16.32
CA SER A 63 0.49 -2.15 -17.20
C SER A 63 -0.01 -2.17 -18.64
N LYS A 64 -0.47 -3.33 -19.14
CA LYS A 64 -1.07 -3.41 -20.47
C LYS A 64 -2.54 -2.97 -20.44
N GLU A 65 -3.27 -3.37 -19.41
CA GLU A 65 -4.70 -3.09 -19.24
C GLU A 65 -4.99 -1.58 -19.16
N TYR A 66 -4.21 -0.85 -18.37
CA TYR A 66 -4.45 0.58 -18.13
C TYR A 66 -3.71 1.50 -19.12
N GLY A 67 -2.82 0.96 -19.96
CA GLY A 67 -2.20 1.67 -21.08
C GLY A 67 -0.67 1.62 -21.10
N GLU A 68 -0.10 1.50 -22.30
CA GLU A 68 1.34 1.22 -22.50
C GLU A 68 2.29 2.30 -21.95
N ASN A 69 1.81 3.55 -21.85
CA ASN A 69 2.60 4.72 -21.43
C ASN A 69 2.32 5.18 -19.99
N MET A 70 1.70 4.34 -19.17
CA MET A 70 1.48 4.66 -17.76
C MET A 70 2.80 4.80 -16.99
N LYS A 71 2.80 5.72 -16.03
CA LYS A 71 3.89 5.90 -15.06
C LYS A 71 3.35 5.74 -13.66
N PHE A 72 4.17 5.14 -12.80
CA PHE A 72 3.87 5.00 -11.39
C PHE A 72 4.31 6.27 -10.65
N TYR A 73 3.39 6.83 -9.87
CA TYR A 73 3.65 7.96 -9.01
C TYR A 73 3.35 7.57 -7.57
N MET A 74 4.11 8.14 -6.64
CA MET A 74 3.77 8.07 -5.23
C MET A 74 2.43 8.78 -5.01
N LYS A 75 1.53 8.11 -4.28
CA LYS A 75 0.25 8.71 -3.88
C LYS A 75 0.47 9.96 -3.00
N PRO A 76 -0.53 10.85 -2.87
CA PRO A 76 -0.48 11.91 -1.87
C PRO A 76 -0.13 11.36 -0.49
N HIS A 77 0.79 12.04 0.18
CA HIS A 77 1.39 11.61 1.45
C HIS A 77 1.63 12.84 2.33
N ALA A 78 1.70 12.60 3.64
CA ALA A 78 1.95 13.66 4.60
C ALA A 78 3.34 14.24 4.37
N GLN A 79 3.53 15.53 4.66
CA GLN A 79 4.79 16.23 4.40
C GLN A 79 5.98 15.58 5.11
N ASP A 80 5.77 15.04 6.32
CA ASP A 80 6.82 14.36 7.09
C ASP A 80 7.03 12.88 6.67
N THR A 81 6.35 12.41 5.63
CA THR A 81 6.60 11.06 5.09
C THR A 81 7.87 11.08 4.25
N THR A 82 8.84 10.24 4.60
CA THR A 82 10.07 10.10 3.82
C THR A 82 9.78 9.57 2.41
N ALA A 83 10.66 9.83 1.45
CA ALA A 83 10.50 9.32 0.10
C ALA A 83 10.48 7.78 0.09
N GLY A 84 9.53 7.18 -0.63
CA GLY A 84 9.43 5.72 -0.76
C GLY A 84 8.07 5.23 -1.23
N GLY A 85 8.04 4.03 -1.78
CA GLY A 85 6.81 3.34 -2.15
C GLY A 85 6.07 2.78 -0.94
N TYR A 86 4.83 2.37 -1.17
CA TYR A 86 3.96 1.74 -0.18
C TYR A 86 3.85 0.24 -0.43
N PHE A 87 3.85 -0.56 0.61
CA PHE A 87 3.60 -1.99 0.53
C PHE A 87 2.61 -2.45 1.60
N ARG A 88 2.01 -3.61 1.37
CA ARG A 88 1.15 -4.26 2.36
C ARG A 88 1.48 -5.75 2.42
N PRO A 89 1.79 -6.31 3.60
CA PRO A 89 1.92 -7.75 3.74
C PRO A 89 0.55 -8.44 3.62
N TYR A 90 0.48 -9.55 2.89
CA TYR A 90 -0.70 -10.43 2.92
C TYR A 90 -0.83 -11.18 4.25
N LYS A 91 0.31 -11.52 4.84
CA LYS A 91 0.41 -12.23 6.11
C LYS A 91 1.56 -11.64 6.92
N SER A 92 1.36 -11.56 8.22
CA SER A 92 2.40 -11.23 9.18
C SER A 92 2.55 -12.42 10.12
N ILE A 93 3.79 -12.77 10.42
CA ILE A 93 4.12 -13.79 11.42
C ILE A 93 4.77 -13.05 12.59
N SER A 94 4.35 -13.37 13.81
CA SER A 94 4.83 -12.72 15.02
C SER A 94 5.03 -13.76 16.12
N MET A 95 6.03 -13.54 16.97
CA MET A 95 6.29 -14.38 18.13
C MET A 95 5.73 -13.71 19.39
N ASN A 96 5.03 -14.48 20.22
CA ASN A 96 4.62 -14.02 21.54
C ASN A 96 5.87 -13.70 22.39
N SER A 97 5.93 -12.49 22.96
CA SER A 97 7.05 -12.03 23.79
C SER A 97 7.29 -12.90 25.03
N ASN A 98 6.28 -13.64 25.49
CA ASN A 98 6.32 -14.55 26.64
C ASN A 98 6.59 -16.02 26.25
N SER A 99 6.85 -16.32 24.97
CA SER A 99 7.18 -17.68 24.53
C SER A 99 8.36 -18.25 25.34
N LYS A 100 8.24 -19.52 25.74
CA LYS A 100 9.30 -20.27 26.45
C LYS A 100 10.30 -20.93 25.51
N VAL A 101 10.00 -20.95 24.20
CA VAL A 101 10.79 -21.61 23.14
C VAL A 101 11.17 -20.60 22.05
N LYS A 102 11.78 -19.48 22.47
CA LYS A 102 12.05 -18.34 21.57
C LYS A 102 13.05 -18.68 20.47
N ALA A 103 14.06 -19.51 20.77
CA ALA A 103 15.08 -19.87 19.81
C ALA A 103 14.48 -20.70 18.66
N GLU A 104 13.72 -21.74 19.01
CA GLU A 104 13.06 -22.64 18.07
C GLU A 104 11.98 -21.90 17.27
N ALA A 105 11.23 -21.01 17.91
CA ALA A 105 10.26 -20.16 17.21
C ALA A 105 10.94 -19.22 16.21
N TRP A 106 12.11 -18.67 16.53
CA TRP A 106 12.89 -17.88 15.58
C TRP A 106 13.40 -18.71 14.40
N ASP A 107 13.87 -19.93 14.65
CA ASP A 107 14.32 -20.82 13.59
C ASP A 107 13.18 -21.23 12.67
N PHE A 108 11.99 -21.49 13.22
CA PHE A 108 10.78 -21.73 12.42
C PHE A 108 10.41 -20.51 11.57
N ILE A 109 10.46 -19.28 12.13
CA ILE A 109 10.19 -18.06 11.37
C ILE A 109 11.21 -17.90 10.24
N LYS A 110 12.52 -18.10 10.49
CA LYS A 110 13.56 -18.04 9.44
C LYS A 110 13.28 -19.06 8.33
N PHE A 111 12.91 -20.28 8.69
CA PHE A 111 12.55 -21.33 7.73
C PHE A 111 11.36 -20.90 6.86
N MET A 112 10.30 -20.36 7.45
CA MET A 112 9.14 -19.85 6.69
C MET A 112 9.52 -18.71 5.71
N MET A 113 10.62 -18.00 5.96
CA MET A 113 11.14 -16.90 5.14
C MET A 113 12.33 -17.31 4.24
N SER A 114 12.75 -18.57 4.27
CA SER A 114 13.97 -19.04 3.60
C SER A 114 13.90 -18.94 2.07
N GLY A 115 12.68 -18.91 1.52
CA GLY A 115 12.45 -18.96 0.07
C GLY A 115 12.49 -20.37 -0.51
N GLU A 116 12.58 -21.42 0.34
CA GLU A 116 12.55 -22.82 -0.10
C GLU A 116 11.19 -23.24 -0.69
N ILE A 117 10.12 -22.56 -0.30
CA ILE A 117 8.78 -22.82 -0.85
C ILE A 117 8.62 -22.05 -2.16
N GLU A 118 8.84 -22.73 -3.26
CA GLU A 118 8.63 -22.16 -4.60
C GLU A 118 7.14 -21.96 -4.90
N THR A 119 6.84 -20.83 -5.52
CA THR A 119 5.48 -20.51 -5.98
C THR A 119 5.57 -19.84 -7.34
N PRO A 120 4.56 -20.04 -8.23
CA PRO A 120 4.62 -19.46 -9.56
C PRO A 120 4.58 -17.92 -9.50
N PRO A 121 5.11 -17.22 -10.53
CA PRO A 121 5.03 -15.75 -10.63
C PRO A 121 3.60 -15.20 -10.65
N THR A 122 2.63 -16.02 -11.11
CA THR A 122 1.20 -15.71 -11.13
C THR A 122 0.54 -15.73 -9.76
N LYS A 123 1.17 -16.39 -8.76
CA LYS A 123 0.61 -16.44 -7.41
C LYS A 123 0.70 -15.05 -6.76
N ALA A 124 -0.42 -14.63 -6.17
CA ALA A 124 -0.48 -13.39 -5.39
C ALA A 124 0.60 -13.37 -4.28
N GLY A 125 1.29 -12.25 -4.18
CA GLY A 125 2.35 -12.00 -3.21
C GLY A 125 3.73 -11.85 -3.84
N PHE A 126 4.41 -10.79 -3.42
CA PHE A 126 5.85 -10.65 -3.58
C PHE A 126 6.58 -11.47 -2.52
N PRO A 127 7.55 -12.33 -2.89
CA PRO A 127 8.40 -12.98 -1.92
C PRO A 127 9.23 -11.95 -1.16
N ILE A 128 9.24 -12.04 0.17
CA ILE A 128 10.13 -11.23 1.02
C ILE A 128 11.60 -11.65 0.88
N ASN A 129 11.85 -12.89 0.46
CA ASN A 129 13.18 -13.40 0.20
C ASN A 129 13.67 -12.87 -1.16
N LYS A 130 14.73 -12.07 -1.15
CA LYS A 130 15.27 -11.43 -2.37
C LYS A 130 15.67 -12.42 -3.46
N LYS A 131 16.24 -13.57 -3.09
CA LYS A 131 16.63 -14.60 -4.08
C LYS A 131 15.41 -15.24 -4.73
N ALA A 132 14.38 -15.55 -3.93
CA ALA A 132 13.12 -16.08 -4.45
C ALA A 132 12.40 -15.05 -5.36
N PHE A 133 12.45 -13.77 -5.00
CA PHE A 133 11.93 -12.69 -5.84
C PHE A 133 12.68 -12.59 -7.17
N ALA A 134 14.02 -12.51 -7.14
CA ALA A 134 14.86 -12.47 -8.35
C ALA A 134 14.61 -13.68 -9.26
N LYS A 135 14.44 -14.88 -8.69
CA LYS A 135 14.07 -16.09 -9.45
C LYS A 135 12.72 -15.94 -10.16
N LYS A 136 11.71 -15.34 -9.54
CA LYS A 136 10.41 -15.09 -10.19
C LYS A 136 10.52 -14.08 -11.34
N ILE A 137 11.35 -13.06 -11.18
CA ILE A 137 11.62 -12.11 -12.27
C ILE A 137 12.33 -12.82 -13.43
N GLN A 138 13.32 -13.65 -13.14
CA GLN A 138 14.02 -14.43 -14.17
C GLN A 138 13.08 -15.40 -14.90
N GLN A 139 12.19 -16.09 -14.18
CA GLN A 139 11.17 -16.95 -14.78
C GLN A 139 10.31 -16.21 -15.81
N LEU A 140 9.85 -15.00 -15.48
CA LEU A 140 9.11 -14.16 -16.42
C LEU A 140 9.97 -13.74 -17.63
N LYS A 141 11.24 -13.38 -17.40
CA LYS A 141 12.19 -13.05 -18.47
C LYS A 141 12.38 -14.25 -19.43
N ASP A 142 12.50 -15.46 -18.89
CA ASP A 142 12.70 -16.71 -19.65
C ASP A 142 11.44 -17.14 -20.41
N GLU A 143 10.25 -17.00 -19.80
CA GLU A 143 8.97 -17.29 -20.45
C GLU A 143 8.71 -16.35 -21.65
N GLY A 144 9.13 -15.09 -21.55
CA GLY A 144 9.08 -14.10 -22.62
C GLY A 144 7.67 -13.62 -23.00
N THR A 145 6.62 -14.33 -22.58
CA THR A 145 5.20 -13.98 -22.78
C THR A 145 4.39 -14.46 -21.59
N VAL A 146 3.46 -13.64 -21.13
CA VAL A 146 2.48 -13.97 -20.08
C VAL A 146 1.05 -13.88 -20.62
N LYS A 147 0.12 -14.63 -20.06
CA LYS A 147 -1.30 -14.54 -20.39
C LYS A 147 -2.02 -13.66 -19.38
N ALA A 148 -2.91 -12.76 -19.83
CA ALA A 148 -3.78 -11.98 -18.95
C ALA A 148 -4.88 -12.84 -18.29
N TYR A 149 -5.64 -12.24 -17.36
CA TYR A 149 -6.85 -12.87 -16.81
C TYR A 149 -7.89 -13.12 -17.92
N GLU A 150 -8.46 -14.33 -17.97
CA GLU A 150 -9.53 -14.68 -18.92
C GLU A 150 -10.78 -13.83 -18.70
N GLU A 151 -11.18 -13.69 -17.44
CA GLU A 151 -12.34 -12.90 -17.00
C GLU A 151 -12.03 -11.39 -16.86
N GLY A 152 -10.80 -10.98 -17.22
CA GLY A 152 -10.36 -9.58 -17.12
C GLY A 152 -10.60 -8.80 -18.42
N PRO A 153 -10.37 -7.47 -18.41
CA PRO A 153 -10.61 -6.61 -19.58
C PRO A 153 -9.81 -6.97 -20.83
N LEU A 154 -8.70 -7.71 -20.66
CA LEU A 154 -7.86 -8.17 -21.75
C LEU A 154 -8.22 -9.59 -22.26
N HIS A 155 -9.24 -10.24 -21.70
CA HIS A 155 -9.77 -11.53 -22.17
C HIS A 155 -8.71 -12.59 -22.50
N GLY A 156 -7.78 -12.84 -21.58
CA GLY A 156 -6.74 -13.86 -21.78
C GLY A 156 -5.69 -13.52 -22.83
N MET A 157 -5.58 -12.26 -23.26
CA MET A 157 -4.56 -11.82 -24.22
C MET A 157 -3.15 -12.23 -23.79
N ALA A 158 -2.36 -12.69 -24.77
CA ALA A 158 -0.93 -12.91 -24.60
C ALA A 158 -0.18 -11.56 -24.64
N ILE A 159 0.63 -11.31 -23.62
CA ILE A 159 1.39 -10.08 -23.40
C ILE A 159 2.87 -10.43 -23.43
N LYS A 160 3.62 -9.82 -24.35
CA LYS A 160 5.08 -9.98 -24.38
C LYS A 160 5.69 -9.37 -23.13
N VAL A 161 6.64 -10.09 -22.52
CA VAL A 161 7.38 -9.61 -21.36
C VAL A 161 8.31 -8.48 -21.79
N ASP A 162 8.22 -7.36 -21.10
CA ASP A 162 9.08 -6.19 -21.28
C ASP A 162 10.09 -6.14 -20.13
N GLN A 163 11.37 -6.29 -20.46
CA GLN A 163 12.45 -6.30 -19.47
C GLN A 163 12.58 -4.96 -18.75
N ALA A 164 12.39 -3.83 -19.45
CA ALA A 164 12.48 -2.51 -18.83
C ALA A 164 11.36 -2.31 -17.80
N LYS A 165 10.18 -2.90 -18.04
CA LYS A 165 9.08 -2.92 -17.07
C LYS A 165 9.42 -3.78 -15.85
N LEU A 166 10.06 -4.94 -16.04
CA LEU A 166 10.51 -5.76 -14.90
C LEU A 166 11.57 -5.03 -14.06
N ASP A 167 12.53 -4.35 -14.68
CA ASP A 167 13.55 -3.59 -13.95
C ASP A 167 12.94 -2.39 -13.18
N GLN A 168 11.91 -1.75 -13.75
CA GLN A 168 11.11 -0.73 -13.04
C GLN A 168 10.36 -1.34 -11.84
N LEU A 169 9.77 -2.52 -12.00
CA LEU A 169 9.11 -3.22 -10.90
C LEU A 169 10.09 -3.54 -9.77
N GLU A 170 11.29 -4.04 -10.10
CA GLU A 170 12.34 -4.29 -9.10
C GLU A 170 12.65 -3.02 -8.31
N SER A 171 12.84 -1.89 -9.00
CA SER A 171 13.07 -0.58 -8.36
C SER A 171 11.90 -0.14 -7.47
N LEU A 172 10.65 -0.37 -7.89
CA LEU A 172 9.46 -0.06 -7.09
C LEU A 172 9.37 -0.91 -5.83
N VAL A 173 9.69 -2.21 -5.93
CA VAL A 173 9.68 -3.14 -4.79
C VAL A 173 10.79 -2.79 -3.80
N GLU A 174 12.00 -2.49 -4.28
CA GLU A 174 13.12 -2.08 -3.41
C GLU A 174 12.88 -0.73 -2.73
N GLY A 175 12.22 0.19 -3.42
CA GLY A 175 11.85 1.50 -2.88
C GLY A 175 10.63 1.49 -1.95
N ALA A 176 9.92 0.36 -1.81
CA ALA A 176 8.70 0.29 -1.00
C ALA A 176 8.99 0.09 0.49
N ILE A 177 9.06 1.20 1.23
CA ILE A 177 9.42 1.22 2.66
C ILE A 177 8.26 1.57 3.59
N HIS A 178 7.13 2.03 3.04
CA HIS A 178 5.98 2.46 3.84
C HIS A 178 4.94 1.35 3.95
N GLN A 179 4.86 0.71 5.11
CA GLN A 179 3.81 -0.28 5.36
C GLN A 179 2.44 0.39 5.46
N VAL A 180 1.47 -0.12 4.70
CA VAL A 180 0.05 0.22 4.84
C VAL A 180 -0.56 -0.66 5.93
N GLU A 181 -1.10 -0.03 6.98
CA GLU A 181 -1.78 -0.76 8.05
C GLU A 181 -3.18 -1.18 7.59
N TYR A 182 -3.55 -2.44 7.78
CA TYR A 182 -4.87 -2.95 7.37
C TYR A 182 -5.80 -3.23 8.55
N LYS A 183 -5.25 -3.39 9.76
CA LYS A 183 -6.01 -3.68 10.98
C LYS A 183 -6.55 -2.44 11.68
N SER A 184 -6.32 -1.24 11.13
CA SER A 184 -6.71 0.04 11.70
C SER A 184 -8.16 0.45 11.37
N ALA A 185 -9.10 -0.49 11.21
CA ALA A 185 -10.44 -0.20 10.70
C ALA A 185 -11.18 0.87 11.52
N LYS A 186 -11.10 0.80 12.87
CA LYS A 186 -11.74 1.78 13.76
C LYS A 186 -11.16 3.19 13.63
N VAL A 187 -9.83 3.33 13.64
CA VAL A 187 -9.16 4.63 13.46
C VAL A 187 -9.49 5.21 12.09
N GLN A 188 -9.45 4.38 11.04
CA GLN A 188 -9.81 4.79 9.69
C GLN A 188 -11.27 5.25 9.59
N GLU A 189 -12.21 4.54 10.24
CA GLU A 189 -13.61 4.93 10.30
C GLU A 189 -13.80 6.30 10.97
N MET A 190 -13.12 6.54 12.10
CA MET A 190 -13.15 7.84 12.77
C MET A 190 -12.65 8.96 11.85
N ILE A 191 -11.52 8.75 11.18
CA ILE A 191 -10.97 9.73 10.23
C ILE A 191 -11.98 10.03 9.12
N VAL A 192 -12.50 9.00 8.45
CA VAL A 192 -13.46 9.15 7.35
C VAL A 192 -14.73 9.87 7.83
N LYS A 193 -15.26 9.50 9.00
CA LYS A 193 -16.48 10.10 9.54
C LYS A 193 -16.33 11.59 9.79
N GLU A 194 -15.29 11.99 10.51
CA GLU A 194 -15.09 13.39 10.89
C GLU A 194 -14.63 14.25 9.70
N SER A 195 -13.87 13.67 8.75
CA SER A 195 -13.36 14.39 7.58
C SER A 195 -14.43 14.83 6.59
N LYS A 196 -15.62 14.21 6.60
CA LYS A 196 -16.75 14.60 5.74
C LYS A 196 -17.10 16.08 5.88
N ALA A 197 -17.08 16.62 7.09
CA ALA A 197 -17.41 18.03 7.34
C ALA A 197 -16.38 18.98 6.71
N PHE A 198 -15.10 18.63 6.71
CA PHE A 198 -14.05 19.40 6.04
C PHE A 198 -14.23 19.38 4.51
N PHE A 199 -14.40 18.19 3.93
CA PHE A 199 -14.60 18.07 2.48
C PHE A 199 -15.91 18.71 1.99
N ALA A 200 -16.92 18.83 2.85
CA ALA A 200 -18.16 19.57 2.58
C ALA A 200 -18.03 21.09 2.81
N GLY A 201 -16.86 21.59 3.22
CA GLY A 201 -16.64 23.03 3.51
C GLY A 201 -17.30 23.53 4.80
N GLN A 202 -17.76 22.63 5.68
CA GLN A 202 -18.49 22.96 6.91
C GLN A 202 -17.56 23.23 8.10
N LYS A 203 -16.34 22.68 8.09
CA LYS A 203 -15.34 22.83 9.15
C LYS A 203 -13.95 23.04 8.57
N SER A 204 -13.09 23.73 9.32
CA SER A 204 -11.67 23.83 8.98
C SER A 204 -10.96 22.48 9.10
N ALA A 205 -9.81 22.33 8.42
CA ALA A 205 -8.96 21.16 8.59
C ALA A 205 -8.54 20.99 10.06
N ASP A 206 -8.20 22.09 10.73
CA ASP A 206 -7.75 22.11 12.12
C ASP A 206 -8.84 21.65 13.10
N ASP A 207 -10.09 22.08 12.89
CA ASP A 207 -11.22 21.64 13.74
C ASP A 207 -11.47 20.15 13.60
N VAL A 208 -11.43 19.63 12.38
CA VAL A 208 -11.58 18.19 12.12
C VAL A 208 -10.41 17.40 12.69
N ALA A 209 -9.18 17.88 12.49
CA ALA A 209 -7.96 17.28 13.01
C ALA A 209 -8.01 17.13 14.53
N ARG A 210 -8.41 18.19 15.25
CA ARG A 210 -8.61 18.15 16.72
C ARG A 210 -9.67 17.13 17.14
N LEU A 211 -10.78 17.03 16.39
CA LEU A 211 -11.83 16.04 16.68
C LEU A 211 -11.32 14.60 16.51
N ILE A 212 -10.59 14.33 15.44
CA ILE A 212 -9.97 13.02 15.19
C ILE A 212 -8.94 12.71 16.27
N GLN A 213 -8.05 13.66 16.58
CA GLN A 213 -7.04 13.54 17.63
C GLN A 213 -7.65 13.10 18.95
N ASN A 214 -8.69 13.81 19.42
CA ASN A 214 -9.37 13.49 20.68
C ASN A 214 -9.98 12.08 20.65
N LYS A 215 -10.71 11.73 19.59
CA LYS A 215 -11.40 10.42 19.47
C LYS A 215 -10.42 9.26 19.40
N VAL A 216 -9.36 9.40 18.61
CA VAL A 216 -8.35 8.35 18.48
C VAL A 216 -7.57 8.21 19.77
N THR A 217 -7.23 9.31 20.45
CA THR A 217 -6.57 9.26 21.76
C THR A 217 -7.42 8.53 22.80
N THR A 218 -8.72 8.83 22.90
CA THR A 218 -9.65 8.09 23.77
C THR A 218 -9.65 6.60 23.43
N TYR A 219 -9.79 6.26 22.14
CA TYR A 219 -9.78 4.88 21.69
C TYR A 219 -8.48 4.14 22.04
N LEU A 220 -7.32 4.78 21.89
CA LEU A 220 -6.03 4.18 22.22
C LEU A 220 -5.89 3.95 23.73
N ASN A 221 -6.37 4.86 24.58
CA ASN A 221 -6.33 4.71 26.04
C ASN A 221 -7.24 3.60 26.58
N GLU A 222 -8.21 3.15 25.77
CA GLU A 222 -9.14 2.06 26.11
C GLU A 222 -8.65 0.67 25.65
N GLN A 223 -7.53 0.59 24.90
CA GLN A 223 -6.89 -0.67 24.50
C GLN A 223 -5.89 -1.15 25.56
#